data_AF-U5DBY2-F1
#
_entry.id   AF-U5DBY2-F1
#
_cell.length_a   1.000
_cell.length_b   1.000
_cell.length_c   1.000
_cell.angle_alpha   90.00
_cell.angle_beta   90.00
_cell.angle_gamma   90.00
#
_symmetry.space_group_name_H-M   'P 1'
#
loop_
_entity.id
_entity.type
_entity.pdbx_description
1 polymer ?
#
loop_
_entity_poly.entity_id
_entity_poly.type
_entity_poly.pdbx_seq_one_letter_code
_entity_poly.pdbx_strand_id
1 'polypeptide(L)' 'MKTLAIILNIFLPGVGTLVAGKIGIGIVQLLILAIAGGVSITGVGIIAGGPIAFLNWIWALYTVAKMK' A
#
# COMPACT_ATOMS: atom_id res chain seq x y z
N MET A 1 16.36 4.87 -8.12
CA MET A 1 15.53 4.60 -6.92
C MET A 1 14.03 4.54 -7.23
N LYS A 2 13.48 5.48 -8.02
CA LYS A 2 12.04 5.55 -8.32
C LYS A 2 11.45 4.27 -8.93
N THR A 3 12.10 3.70 -9.94
CA THR A 3 11.66 2.45 -10.59
C THR A 3 11.60 1.28 -9.60
N LEU A 4 12.63 1.11 -8.77
CA LEU A 4 12.65 0.08 -7.72
C LEU A 4 11.51 0.27 -6.72
N ALA A 5 11.28 1.51 -6.27
CA ALA A 5 10.20 1.82 -5.35
C ALA A 5 8.81 1.57 -5.96
N ILE A 6 8.62 1.81 -7.25
CA ILE A 6 7.37 1.45 -7.96
C ILE A 6 7.21 -0.08 -7.97
N ILE A 7 8.25 -0.82 -8.37
CA ILE A 7 8.21 -2.30 -8.40
C ILE A 7 7.86 -2.86 -7.02
N LEU A 8 8.50 -2.36 -5.96
CA LEU A 8 8.23 -2.80 -4.60
C LEU A 8 6.77 -2.54 -4.19
N ASN A 9 6.19 -1.40 -4.54
CA ASN A 9 4.79 -1.10 -4.23
C ASN A 9 3.77 -1.88 -5.07
N ILE A 10 4.15 -2.43 -6.23
CA ILE A 10 3.30 -3.37 -6.98
C ILE A 10 3.06 -4.63 -6.15
N PHE A 11 4.12 -5.18 -5.53
CA PHE A 11 4.01 -6.41 -4.74
C PHE A 11 3.56 -6.16 -3.30
N LEU A 12 4.00 -5.06 -2.69
CA LEU A 12 3.74 -4.77 -1.29
C LEU A 12 3.57 -3.26 -1.08
N PRO A 13 2.32 -2.74 -1.09
CA PRO A 13 2.06 -1.31 -0.99
C PRO A 13 2.53 -0.76 0.36
N GLY A 14 3.47 0.18 0.30
CA GLY A 14 4.10 0.80 1.47
C GLY A 14 5.61 0.61 1.47
N VAL A 15 6.13 -0.55 1.06
CA VAL A 15 7.58 -0.82 1.09
C VAL A 15 8.35 0.06 0.12
N GLY A 16 7.85 0.21 -1.11
CA GLY A 16 8.44 1.14 -2.07
C GLY A 16 8.44 2.58 -1.57
N THR A 17 7.37 2.98 -0.88
CA THR A 17 7.24 4.32 -0.26
C THR A 17 8.26 4.53 0.86
N LEU A 18 8.52 3.50 1.68
CA LEU A 18 9.56 3.52 2.71
C LEU A 18 10.96 3.66 2.10
N VAL A 19 11.26 2.83 1.10
CA VAL A 19 12.55 2.84 0.38
C VAL A 19 12.80 4.18 -0.33
N ALA A 20 11.74 4.84 -0.77
CA ALA A 20 11.80 6.17 -1.36
C ALA A 20 11.84 7.32 -0.32
N GLY A 21 12.03 7.00 0.97
CA GLY A 21 12.28 7.98 2.04
C GLY A 21 11.04 8.57 2.70
N LYS A 22 9.84 8.20 2.26
CA LYS A 22 8.57 8.67 2.86
C LYS A 22 8.10 7.74 3.96
N ILE A 23 8.87 7.68 5.04
CA ILE A 23 8.70 6.71 6.14
C ILE A 23 7.28 6.75 6.72
N GLY A 24 6.78 7.94 7.10
CA GLY A 24 5.44 8.07 7.68
C GLY A 24 4.33 7.57 6.75
N ILE A 25 4.38 7.91 5.46
CA ILE A 25 3.38 7.48 4.48
C ILE A 25 3.46 5.98 4.24
N GLY A 26 4.68 5.43 4.13
CA GLY A 26 4.87 4.00 3.94
C GLY A 26 4.37 3.17 5.13
N ILE A 27 4.57 3.64 6.37
CA ILE A 27 4.03 2.99 7.57
C ILE A 27 2.49 2.96 7.53
N VAL A 28 1.85 4.09 7.20
CA VAL A 28 0.39 4.16 7.08
C VAL A 28 -0.11 3.20 6.01
N GLN A 29 0.56 3.11 4.87
CA GLN A 29 0.20 2.17 3.80
C GLN A 29 0.29 0.71 4.25
N LEU A 30 1.33 0.34 5.00
CA LEU A 30 1.46 -1.00 5.56
C LEU A 30 0.38 -1.31 6.61
N LEU A 31 0.04 -0.33 7.45
CA LEU A 31 -1.03 -0.47 8.44
C LEU A 31 -2.39 -0.66 7.78
N ILE A 32 -2.72 0.13 6.75
CA ILE A 32 -3.96 -0.03 6.00
C ILE A 32 -4.01 -1.40 5.33
N LEU A 33 -2.90 -1.87 4.75
CA LEU A 33 -2.82 -3.21 4.17
C LEU A 33 -3.08 -4.30 5.22
N ALA A 34 -2.47 -4.19 6.40
CA ALA A 34 -2.65 -5.15 7.49
C ALA A 34 -4.09 -5.17 8.02
N ILE A 35 -4.69 -4.01 8.23
CA ILE A 35 -6.08 -3.89 8.69
C ILE A 35 -7.04 -4.42 7.63
N ALA A 36 -6.87 -4.00 6.38
CA ALA A 36 -7.70 -4.45 5.26
C ALA A 36 -7.60 -5.97 5.05
N GLY A 37 -6.38 -6.52 5.18
CA GLY A 37 -6.14 -7.96 5.17
C GLY A 37 -6.86 -8.65 6.33
N GLY A 38 -6.73 -8.15 7.56
CA GLY A 38 -7.40 -8.68 8.74
C GLY A 38 -8.93 -8.71 8.60
N VAL A 39 -9.51 -7.64 8.05
CA VAL A 39 -10.95 -7.56 7.76
C VAL A 39 -11.33 -8.56 6.66
N SER A 40 -10.50 -8.70 5.62
CA SER A 40 -10.74 -9.61 4.49
C SER A 40 -10.68 -11.10 4.85
N ILE A 41 -10.05 -11.47 5.97
CA ILE A 41 -10.04 -12.86 6.47
C ILE A 41 -11.45 -13.32 6.82
N THR A 42 -12.31 -12.41 7.26
CA THR A 42 -13.73 -12.72 7.41
C THR A 42 -14.34 -12.75 6.01
N GLY A 43 -14.95 -13.87 5.61
CA GLY A 43 -15.48 -14.04 4.24
C GLY A 43 -16.45 -12.93 3.81
N VAL A 44 -17.16 -12.32 4.76
CA VAL A 44 -18.00 -11.12 4.53
C VAL A 44 -17.17 -9.84 4.51
N GLY A 45 -16.14 -9.75 5.35
CA GLY A 45 -15.28 -8.58 5.42
C GLY A 45 -14.45 -8.36 4.16
N ILE A 46 -14.31 -9.31 3.23
CA ILE A 46 -13.69 -9.04 1.93
C ILE A 46 -14.43 -7.96 1.13
N ILE A 47 -15.74 -7.78 1.35
CA ILE A 47 -16.55 -6.74 0.70
C ILE A 47 -16.06 -5.34 1.09
N ALA A 48 -15.55 -5.18 2.32
CA ALA A 48 -14.97 -3.92 2.78
C ALA A 48 -13.44 -3.90 2.63
N GLY A 49 -12.76 -4.95 3.09
CA GLY A 49 -11.31 -5.07 3.10
C GLY A 49 -10.69 -5.14 1.71
N GLY A 50 -11.33 -5.81 0.75
CA GLY A 50 -10.85 -5.88 -0.64
C GLY A 50 -10.76 -4.50 -1.29
N PRO A 51 -11.84 -3.70 -1.31
CA PRO A 51 -11.79 -2.32 -1.79
C PRO A 51 -10.79 -1.44 -1.05
N ILE A 52 -10.71 -1.54 0.28
CA ILE A 52 -9.73 -0.76 1.07
C ILE A 52 -8.29 -1.12 0.66
N ALA A 53 -7.98 -2.41 0.54
CA ALA A 53 -6.66 -2.88 0.12
C ALA A 53 -6.32 -2.40 -1.30
N PHE A 54 -7.29 -2.44 -2.22
CA PHE A 54 -7.12 -1.98 -3.59
C PHE A 54 -6.89 -0.46 -3.68
N LEU A 55 -7.65 0.34 -2.94
CA LEU A 55 -7.46 1.79 -2.87
C LEU A 55 -6.09 2.16 -2.26
N ASN A 56 -5.68 1.45 -1.21
CA ASN A 56 -4.36 1.63 -0.61
C ASN A 56 -3.24 1.26 -1.59
N TRP A 57 -3.43 0.23 -2.41
CA TRP A 57 -2.48 -0.17 -3.44
C TRP A 57 -2.30 0.91 -4.52
N ILE A 58 -3.41 1.44 -5.05
CA ILE A 58 -3.38 2.57 -6.00
C ILE A 58 -2.69 3.78 -5.38
N TRP A 59 -3.03 4.09 -4.13
CA TRP A 59 -2.44 5.23 -3.43
C TRP A 59 -0.92 5.06 -3.21
N ALA A 60 -0.46 3.84 -2.90
CA ALA A 60 0.96 3.53 -2.78
C ALA A 60 1.70 3.77 -4.10
N LEU A 61 1.15 3.30 -5.23
CA LEU A 61 1.72 3.54 -6.56
C LEU A 61 1.76 5.04 -6.91
N TYR A 62 0.65 5.75 -6.68
CA TYR A 62 0.58 7.20 -6.90
C TYR A 62 1.62 7.96 -6.07
N THR A 63 1.81 7.56 -4.81
CA THR A 63 2.77 8.19 -3.90
C THR A 63 4.18 8.15 -4.47
N VAL A 64 4.60 7.00 -5.03
CA VAL A 64 5.92 6.86 -5.66
C VAL A 64 6.01 7.55 -7.01
N ALA A 65 4.96 7.47 -7.81
CA ALA A 65 4.91 8.11 -9.11
C ALA A 65 5.09 9.64 -9.02
N LYS A 66 4.56 10.27 -7.94
CA LYS A 66 4.67 11.72 -7.71
C LYS A 66 6.00 12.17 -7.09
N MET A 67 6.87 11.27 -6.66
CA MET A 67 8.17 11.67 -6.11
C MET A 67 9.07 12.20 -7.23
N LYS A 68 9.68 13.37 -6.98
CA LYS A 68 10.71 13.96 -7.85
C LYS A 68 12.02 13.21 -7.65
#